data_AF-A0A3C1A063-F1
#
_entry.id   AF-A0A3C1A063-F1
#
_cell.length_a   1.000
_cell.length_b   1.000
_cell.length_c   1.000
_cell.angle_alpha   90.00
_cell.angle_beta   90.00
_cell.angle_gamma   90.00
#
_symmetry.space_group_name_H-M   'P 1'
#
loop_
_entity.id
_entity.type
_entity.pdbx_description
1 polymer ?
#
loop_
_entity_poly.entity_id
_entity_poly.type
_entity_poly.pdbx_seq_one_letter_code
_entity_poly.pdbx_strand_id
1 'polypeptide(L)' 'FKDPVRFSFAHGGKDGHPYPVDRANYDRSIEILETAARRAKVGEREKLAALRRLASWEMKTQPPTPQI' A
#
# COMPACT_ATOMS: atom_id res chain seq x y z
N PHE A 1 -16.61 17.77 -38.11
CA PHE A 1 -17.10 16.59 -37.37
C PHE A 1 -15.90 15.94 -36.70
N LYS A 2 -15.88 15.87 -35.36
CA LYS A 2 -14.71 15.48 -34.55
C LYS A 2 -14.81 13.98 -34.27
N ASP A 3 -13.97 13.18 -34.92
CA ASP A 3 -13.95 11.72 -34.77
C ASP A 3 -13.60 11.34 -33.30
N PRO A 4 -14.52 10.67 -32.56
CA PRO A 4 -14.33 10.31 -31.16
C PRO A 4 -13.38 9.11 -30.95
N VAL A 5 -12.91 8.44 -32.01
CA VAL A 5 -12.01 7.27 -31.90
C VAL A 5 -10.58 7.66 -31.49
N ARG A 6 -10.30 8.96 -31.31
CA ARG A 6 -8.97 9.47 -30.96
C ARG A 6 -8.50 9.18 -29.52
N PHE A 7 -9.37 8.64 -28.66
CA PHE A 7 -9.05 8.36 -27.25
C PHE A 7 -9.49 6.97 -26.79
N SER A 8 -9.37 5.97 -27.67
CA SER A 8 -9.43 4.57 -27.24
C SER A 8 -8.14 4.25 -26.47
N PHE A 9 -8.15 4.41 -25.15
CA PHE A 9 -7.09 3.92 -24.24
C PHE A 9 -7.04 2.37 -24.17
N ALA A 10 -7.75 1.68 -25.07
CA ALA A 10 -7.70 0.24 -25.18
C ALA A 10 -6.27 -0.16 -25.55
N HIS A 11 -5.65 -1.01 -24.73
CA HIS A 11 -4.36 -1.61 -25.04
C HIS A 11 -4.58 -2.64 -26.17
N GLY A 12 -4.61 -2.14 -27.41
CA GLY A 12 -4.81 -2.94 -28.62
C GLY A 12 -4.73 -2.07 -29.86
N GLY A 13 -4.05 -2.56 -30.88
CA GLY A 13 -3.97 -1.88 -32.17
C GLY A 13 -5.38 -1.70 -32.75
N LYS A 14 -5.58 -0.58 -33.45
CA LYS A 14 -6.77 -0.28 -34.25
C LYS A 14 -7.13 -1.42 -35.22
N ASP A 15 -6.16 -2.28 -35.53
CA ASP A 15 -6.22 -3.39 -36.47
C ASP A 15 -6.53 -4.76 -35.81
N GLY A 16 -7.06 -4.77 -34.58
CA GLY A 16 -7.48 -6.00 -33.89
C GLY A 16 -6.34 -6.86 -33.33
N HIS A 17 -5.11 -6.34 -33.30
CA HIS A 17 -3.94 -7.01 -32.74
C HIS A 17 -3.61 -6.43 -31.36
N PRO A 18 -3.81 -7.18 -30.26
CA PRO A 18 -3.39 -6.74 -28.94
C PRO A 18 -1.88 -6.51 -28.92
N TYR A 19 -1.44 -5.44 -28.26
CA TYR A 19 -0.03 -5.27 -27.97
C TYR A 19 0.43 -6.47 -27.11
N PRO A 20 1.59 -7.10 -27.40
CA PRO A 20 2.04 -8.24 -26.65
C PRO A 20 2.18 -7.88 -25.16
N VAL A 21 1.63 -8.73 -24.29
CA VAL A 21 1.71 -8.50 -22.84
C VAL A 21 3.16 -8.62 -22.40
N ASP A 22 3.73 -7.51 -21.96
CA ASP A 22 5.05 -7.45 -21.35
C ASP A 22 4.99 -7.97 -19.91
N ARG A 23 5.00 -9.30 -19.78
CA ARG A 23 4.85 -9.98 -18.48
C ARG A 23 5.95 -9.56 -17.49
N ALA A 24 7.18 -9.39 -17.97
CA ALA A 24 8.31 -9.06 -17.10
C ALA A 24 8.12 -7.71 -16.40
N ASN A 25 7.58 -6.70 -17.10
CA ASN A 25 7.28 -5.42 -16.49
C ASN A 25 6.06 -5.48 -15.55
N TYR A 26 5.06 -6.30 -15.87
CA TYR A 26 3.93 -6.55 -14.97
C TYR A 26 4.39 -7.21 -13.67
N ASP A 27 5.17 -8.28 -13.75
CA ASP A 27 5.69 -9.02 -12.59
C ASP A 27 6.51 -8.12 -11.68
N ARG A 28 7.41 -7.30 -12.26
CA ARG A 28 8.16 -6.28 -11.51
C ARG A 28 7.25 -5.28 -10.81
N SER A 29 6.22 -4.79 -11.50
CA SER A 29 5.29 -3.81 -10.93
C SER A 29 4.49 -4.40 -9.77
N ILE A 30 4.06 -5.65 -9.91
CA ILE A 30 3.35 -6.41 -8.87
C ILE A 30 4.25 -6.57 -7.64
N GLU A 31 5.50 -6.98 -7.81
CA GLU A 31 6.45 -7.19 -6.71
C GLU A 31 6.70 -5.90 -5.90
N ILE A 32 6.85 -4.76 -6.60
CA ILE A 32 7.05 -3.45 -5.96
C ILE A 32 5.82 -3.10 -5.11
N LEU A 33 4.62 -3.23 -5.68
CA LEU A 33 3.38 -2.88 -4.99
C LEU A 33 3.11 -3.82 -3.81
N GLU A 34 3.35 -5.12 -3.96
CA GLU A 34 3.22 -6.10 -2.88
C GLU A 34 4.17 -5.79 -1.73
N THR A 35 5.43 -5.47 -2.03
CA THR A 35 6.42 -5.09 -1.04
C THR A 35 6.04 -3.82 -0.30
N ALA A 36 5.57 -2.79 -1.02
CA ALA A 36 5.09 -1.54 -0.42
C ALA A 36 3.89 -1.79 0.51
N ALA A 37 2.90 -2.57 0.06
CA ALA A 37 1.70 -2.88 0.85
C ALA A 37 2.04 -3.67 2.12
N ARG A 38 2.93 -4.66 2.01
CA ARG A 38 3.40 -5.45 3.15
C ARG A 38 4.15 -4.59 4.17
N ARG A 39 5.07 -3.72 3.72
CA ARG A 39 5.81 -2.81 4.59
C ARG A 39 4.89 -1.81 5.30
N ALA A 40 3.92 -1.23 4.60
CA ALA A 40 2.95 -0.32 5.19
C ALA A 40 2.17 -0.98 6.35
N LYS A 41 1.68 -2.20 6.12
CA LYS A 41 0.96 -2.99 7.14
C LYS A 41 1.83 -3.36 8.34
N VAL A 42 3.10 -3.72 8.12
CA VAL A 42 4.04 -4.04 9.19
C VAL A 42 4.39 -2.78 10.00
N GLY A 43 4.70 -1.67 9.34
CA GLY A 43 5.05 -0.41 10.01
C GLY A 43 3.91 0.12 10.90
N GLU A 44 2.66 0.02 10.45
CA GLU A 44 1.49 0.41 11.26
C GLU A 44 1.36 -0.47 12.52
N ARG A 45 1.53 -1.79 12.36
CA ARG A 45 1.47 -2.75 13.48
C ARG A 45 2.59 -2.54 14.47
N GLU A 46 3.82 -2.32 14.01
CA GLU A 46 4.97 -2.06 14.88
C GLU A 46 4.81 -0.76 15.67
N LYS A 47 4.31 0.30 15.02
CA LYS A 47 3.96 1.56 15.67
C LYS A 47 2.91 1.36 16.77
N LEU A 48 1.82 0.64 16.47
CA LEU A 48 0.78 0.34 17.45
C LEU A 48 1.32 -0.49 18.62
N ALA A 49 2.16 -1.49 18.34
CA ALA A 49 2.79 -2.32 19.37
C ALA A 49 3.77 -1.52 20.25
N ALA A 50 4.50 -0.56 19.68
CA ALA A 50 5.36 0.35 20.44
C ALA A 50 4.54 1.27 21.37
N LEU A 51 3.44 1.84 20.88
CA LEU A 51 2.54 2.66 21.68
C LEU A 51 1.90 1.87 22.83
N ARG A 52 1.48 0.62 22.59
CA ARG A 52 0.96 -0.27 23.64
C ARG A 52 2.00 -0.58 24.72
N ARG A 53 3.25 -0.85 24.31
CA ARG A 53 4.37 -1.05 25.24
C ARG A 53 4.61 0.19 26.08
N LEU A 54 4.62 1.38 25.46
CA LEU A 54 4.78 2.65 26.16
C LEU A 54 3.65 2.90 27.17
N ALA A 55 2.39 2.70 26.77
CA ALA A 55 1.25 2.84 27.68
C ALA A 55 1.32 1.86 28.87
N SER A 56 1.73 0.61 28.63
CA SER A 56 1.91 -0.37 29.69
C SER A 56 3.09 -0.06 30.63
N TRP A 57 4.12 0.61 30.12
CA TRP A 57 5.26 1.05 30.91
C TRP A 57 4.85 2.18 31.83
N GLU A 58 4.14 3.19 31.30
CA GLU A 58 3.60 4.31 32.08
C GLU A 58 2.80 3.79 33.27
N MET A 59 1.81 2.91 33.03
CA MET A 59 0.92 2.42 34.09
C MET A 59 1.68 1.71 35.22
N LYS A 60 2.81 1.07 34.92
CA LYS A 60 3.65 0.41 35.93
C LYS A 60 4.51 1.39 36.72
N THR A 61 4.81 2.54 36.15
CA THR A 61 5.67 3.57 36.74
C THR A 61 4.91 4.68 37.44
N GLN A 62 3.59 4.78 37.28
CA GLN A 62 2.76 5.74 37.99
C GLN A 62 2.81 5.45 39.51
N PRO A 63 3.32 6.38 40.35
CA PRO A 63 3.24 6.23 41.80
C PRO A 63 1.78 6.23 42.26
N PRO A 64 1.42 5.60 43.40
CA PRO A 64 0.05 5.59 43.88
C PRO A 64 -0.44 7.03 44.03
N THR A 65 -1.55 7.35 43.35
CA THR A 65 -2.19 8.66 43.46
C THR A 65 -2.53 8.90 44.94
N PRO A 66 -2.05 9.98 45.56
CA PRO A 66 -2.38 10.27 46.95
C PRO A 66 -3.90 10.46 47.06
N GLN A 67 -4.55 9.61 47.85
CA GLN A 67 -5.96 9.77 48.18
C GLN A 67 -6.07 10.91 49.21
N ILE A 68 -6.78 11.97 48.83
CA ILE A 68 -7.15 13.09 49.72
C ILE A 68 -8.18 12.60 50.73
#